data_AF-A0A0X8H0K2-F1
#
_entry.id   AF-A0A0X8H0K2-F1
#
_cell.length_a   1.000
_cell.length_b   1.000
_cell.length_c   1.000
_cell.angle_alpha   90.00
_cell.angle_beta   90.00
_cell.angle_gamma   90.00
#
_symmetry.space_group_name_H-M   'P 1'
#
loop_
_entity.id
_entity.type
_entity.pdbx_description
1 polymer ?
#
loop_
_entity_poly.entity_id
_entity_poly.type
_entity_poly.pdbx_seq_one_letter_code
_entity_poly.pdbx_strand_id
1 'polypeptide(L)'
;MEKHHIGNVQDRYNEINKAGLKLQYNIAVILTVFAFIAEVLIGVYVIQTPLLESSSLPVFLMKYIIVPTLTNSVLLFVGHYIINTSELDVSNKALSLSLIIVAISFVLFSAHSAFTATYYFYIHAVFLTVIYAEPKITKITFFVSVSALIFSELFLFWDVDRTSIFQDPSRMVNFFTAIAILLATGIISIIVVNIERQKNDASIDLENQRLILESRLQFDEMTGLYNKLELQNTFAKMSIQNDFDQNIFVFLDINNFKHVNDYCGHQAGDQCIAELSTILLSLSNDFKSFRFGGDEFCLLFHNFTIDQVVSKCEAINETFINLVKPIVGNLDISISFGVSQCSQNQSIPDLIDQTDKALYEAKKYRQIVKVVT
;
A
#
# COMPACT_ATOMS: atom_id res chain seq x y z
N MET A 1 -3.06 8.66 10.65
CA MET A 1 -2.66 7.23 10.57
C MET A 1 -3.16 6.56 9.29
N GLU A 2 -4.41 6.77 8.87
CA GLU A 2 -5.02 6.20 7.64
C GLU A 2 -4.19 6.41 6.36
N LYS A 3 -3.82 7.66 6.02
CA LYS A 3 -2.94 7.94 4.86
C LYS A 3 -1.56 7.30 4.94
N HIS A 4 -1.06 7.05 6.16
CA HIS A 4 0.26 6.46 6.37
C HIS A 4 0.24 4.94 6.15
N HIS A 5 -0.83 4.24 6.53
CA HIS A 5 -0.96 2.80 6.31
C HIS A 5 -1.33 2.41 4.87
N ILE A 6 -2.19 3.20 4.20
CA ILE A 6 -2.44 3.02 2.77
C ILE A 6 -1.15 3.23 1.97
N GLY A 7 -0.34 4.23 2.35
CA GLY A 7 1.01 4.43 1.83
C GLY A 7 1.88 3.19 2.01
N ASN A 8 1.92 2.61 3.22
CA ASN A 8 2.72 1.41 3.50
C ASN A 8 2.32 0.18 2.67
N VAL A 9 1.03 -0.03 2.37
CA VAL A 9 0.57 -1.14 1.52
C VAL A 9 1.00 -0.92 0.06
N GLN A 10 0.81 0.31 -0.45
CA GLN A 10 1.23 0.66 -1.80
C GLN A 10 2.75 0.59 -1.97
N ASP A 11 3.50 1.00 -0.95
CA ASP A 11 4.96 0.93 -0.92
C ASP A 11 5.45 -0.52 -0.94
N ARG A 12 4.84 -1.41 -0.13
CA ARG A 12 5.13 -2.86 -0.19
C ARG A 12 4.82 -3.45 -1.56
N TYR A 13 3.74 -3.03 -2.20
CA TYR A 13 3.41 -3.47 -3.56
C TYR A 13 4.47 -3.01 -4.57
N ASN A 14 4.91 -1.76 -4.47
CA ASN A 14 5.99 -1.22 -5.29
C ASN A 14 7.33 -1.93 -5.06
N GLU A 15 7.64 -2.33 -3.83
CA GLU A 15 8.83 -3.16 -3.52
C GLU A 15 8.74 -4.55 -4.17
N ILE A 16 7.59 -5.21 -4.09
CA ILE A 16 7.36 -6.51 -4.74
C ILE A 16 7.54 -6.37 -6.25
N ASN A 17 6.97 -5.34 -6.87
CA ASN A 17 7.13 -5.11 -8.31
C ASN A 17 8.58 -4.82 -8.69
N LYS A 18 9.34 -4.07 -7.88
CA LYS A 18 10.77 -3.85 -8.08
C LYS A 18 11.57 -5.15 -7.98
N ALA A 19 11.25 -6.03 -7.02
CA ALA A 19 11.83 -7.36 -6.95
C ALA A 19 11.48 -8.20 -8.19
N GLY A 20 10.24 -8.07 -8.68
CA GLY A 20 9.75 -8.64 -9.93
C GLY A 20 10.58 -8.22 -11.15
N LEU A 21 10.91 -6.93 -11.28
CA LEU A 21 11.78 -6.43 -12.36
C LEU A 21 13.15 -7.13 -12.36
N LYS A 22 13.79 -7.25 -11.19
CA LYS A 22 15.09 -7.91 -11.07
C LYS A 22 15.00 -9.40 -11.38
N LEU A 23 13.93 -10.07 -10.93
CA LEU A 23 13.68 -11.47 -11.23
C LEU A 23 13.48 -11.69 -12.74
N GLN A 24 12.61 -10.90 -13.37
CA GLN A 24 12.34 -10.99 -14.81
C GLN A 24 13.61 -10.76 -15.64
N TYR A 25 14.43 -9.78 -15.27
CA TYR A 25 15.72 -9.53 -15.91
C TYR A 25 16.69 -10.70 -15.76
N ASN A 26 16.83 -11.24 -14.54
CA ASN A 26 17.69 -12.39 -14.31
C ASN A 26 17.24 -13.60 -15.12
N ILE A 27 15.93 -13.83 -15.23
CA ILE A 27 15.39 -14.89 -16.09
C ILE A 27 15.75 -14.63 -17.56
N ALA A 28 15.64 -13.40 -18.05
CA ALA A 28 16.05 -13.06 -19.42
C ALA A 28 17.56 -13.33 -19.67
N VAL A 29 18.42 -13.00 -18.70
CA VAL A 29 19.87 -13.30 -18.75
C VAL A 29 20.09 -14.81 -18.79
N ILE A 30 19.46 -15.57 -17.88
CA ILE A 30 19.58 -17.02 -17.81
C ILE A 30 19.13 -17.67 -19.13
N LEU A 31 17.99 -17.25 -19.68
CA LEU A 31 17.48 -17.75 -20.96
C LEU A 31 18.46 -17.50 -22.11
N THR A 32 19.06 -16.31 -22.15
CA THR A 32 20.04 -15.95 -23.19
C THR A 32 21.34 -16.74 -23.06
N VAL A 33 21.85 -16.93 -21.84
CA VAL A 33 23.05 -17.75 -21.58
C VAL A 33 22.78 -19.22 -21.92
N PHE A 34 21.63 -19.74 -21.52
CA PHE A 34 21.22 -21.11 -21.85
C PHE A 34 21.10 -21.29 -23.37
N ALA A 35 20.49 -20.32 -24.06
CA ALA A 35 20.39 -20.34 -25.51
C ALA A 35 21.79 -20.36 -26.15
N PHE A 36 22.70 -19.48 -25.75
CA PHE A 36 24.08 -19.49 -26.26
C PHE A 36 24.79 -20.83 -26.06
N ILE A 37 24.65 -21.45 -24.88
CA ILE A 37 25.22 -22.78 -24.64
C ILE A 37 24.62 -23.81 -25.59
N ALA A 38 23.29 -23.80 -25.77
CA ALA A 38 22.61 -24.69 -26.69
C ALA A 38 23.07 -24.47 -28.15
N GLU A 39 23.23 -23.21 -28.58
CA GLU A 39 23.75 -22.82 -29.89
C GLU A 39 25.13 -23.40 -30.17
N VAL A 40 26.04 -23.28 -29.19
CA VAL A 40 27.41 -23.83 -29.31
C VAL A 40 27.37 -25.36 -29.39
N LEU A 41 26.56 -26.02 -28.55
CA LEU A 41 26.44 -27.49 -28.56
C LEU A 41 25.86 -28.01 -29.88
N ILE A 42 24.80 -27.37 -30.38
CA ILE A 42 24.20 -27.66 -31.68
C ILE A 42 25.22 -27.43 -32.79
N GLY A 43 25.95 -26.31 -32.74
CA GLY A 43 26.99 -26.00 -33.72
C GLY A 43 28.08 -27.06 -33.79
N VAL A 44 28.58 -27.55 -32.64
CA VAL A 44 29.57 -28.64 -32.60
C VAL A 44 29.03 -29.91 -33.25
N TYR A 45 27.77 -30.27 -32.98
CA TYR A 45 27.13 -31.45 -33.57
C TYR A 45 26.92 -31.31 -35.08
N VAL A 46 26.47 -30.14 -35.54
CA VAL A 46 26.24 -29.84 -36.96
C VAL A 46 27.55 -29.88 -37.76
N ILE A 47 28.67 -29.45 -37.18
CA ILE A 47 30.00 -29.52 -37.82
C ILE A 47 30.47 -30.97 -38.02
N GLN A 48 30.03 -31.90 -37.18
CA GLN A 48 30.41 -33.31 -37.23
C GLN A 48 29.51 -34.15 -38.14
N THR A 49 28.47 -33.55 -38.72
CA THR A 49 27.48 -34.25 -39.54
C THR A 49 27.43 -33.68 -40.96
N PRO A 50 26.96 -34.45 -41.96
CA PRO A 50 26.77 -33.95 -43.33
C PRO A 50 25.66 -32.88 -43.46
N LEU A 51 25.04 -32.44 -42.35
CA LEU A 51 24.02 -31.40 -42.32
C LEU A 51 24.52 -30.00 -42.76
N LEU A 52 25.84 -29.81 -42.91
CA LEU A 52 26.46 -28.59 -43.44
C LEU A 52 26.43 -28.47 -44.99
N GLU A 53 25.77 -29.39 -45.70
CA GLU A 53 25.85 -29.53 -47.17
C GLU A 53 25.60 -28.23 -47.99
N SER A 54 24.89 -27.23 -47.44
CA SER A 54 24.54 -25.98 -48.13
C SER A 54 25.37 -24.76 -47.71
N SER A 55 26.09 -24.80 -46.57
CA SER A 55 26.61 -23.60 -45.89
C SER A 55 28.08 -23.75 -45.47
N SER A 56 28.93 -22.79 -45.82
CA SER A 56 30.30 -22.76 -45.30
C SER A 56 30.34 -22.53 -43.78
N LEU A 57 31.30 -23.15 -43.09
CA LEU A 57 31.47 -23.00 -41.63
C LEU A 57 31.44 -21.53 -41.14
N PRO A 58 32.10 -20.56 -41.79
CA PRO A 58 32.01 -19.16 -41.38
C PRO A 58 30.61 -18.56 -41.48
N VAL A 59 29.83 -18.94 -42.50
CA VAL A 59 28.44 -18.48 -42.66
C VAL A 59 27.56 -19.06 -41.56
N PHE A 60 27.75 -20.33 -41.21
CA PHE A 60 27.04 -20.95 -40.09
C PHE A 60 27.35 -20.24 -38.76
N LEU A 61 28.63 -20.05 -38.43
CA LEU A 61 29.04 -19.36 -37.20
C LEU A 61 28.47 -17.94 -37.12
N MET A 62 28.49 -17.20 -38.24
CA MET A 62 27.93 -15.85 -38.29
C MET A 62 26.41 -15.84 -38.09
N LYS A 63 25.68 -16.68 -38.83
CA LYS A 63 24.22 -16.67 -38.84
C LYS A 63 23.57 -17.24 -37.57
N TYR A 64 24.15 -18.29 -37.00
CA TYR A 64 23.49 -19.08 -35.95
C TYR A 64 24.10 -18.91 -34.56
N ILE A 65 25.27 -18.27 -34.44
CA ILE A 65 25.93 -18.04 -33.15
C ILE A 65 26.20 -16.55 -32.95
N ILE A 66 27.01 -15.92 -33.81
CA ILE A 66 27.52 -14.55 -33.56
C ILE A 66 26.39 -13.52 -33.62
N VAL A 67 25.60 -13.48 -34.69
CA VAL A 67 24.55 -12.47 -34.85
C VAL A 67 23.45 -12.62 -33.79
N PRO A 68 22.89 -13.81 -33.51
CA PRO A 68 21.90 -13.98 -32.44
C PRO A 68 22.43 -13.59 -31.06
N THR A 69 23.64 -14.04 -30.71
CA THR A 69 24.27 -13.74 -29.41
C THR A 69 24.52 -12.25 -29.24
N LEU A 70 25.06 -11.57 -30.25
CA LEU A 70 25.32 -10.14 -30.20
C LEU A 70 24.02 -9.35 -30.06
N THR A 71 23.00 -9.72 -30.84
CA THR A 71 21.69 -9.05 -30.81
C THR A 71 21.03 -9.21 -29.44
N ASN A 72 21.00 -10.43 -28.89
CA ASN A 72 20.46 -10.68 -27.56
C ASN A 72 21.27 -9.98 -26.46
N SER A 73 22.58 -9.89 -26.59
CA SER A 73 23.44 -9.15 -25.65
C SER A 73 23.13 -7.66 -25.64
N VAL A 74 22.90 -7.05 -26.82
CA VAL A 74 22.46 -5.65 -26.92
C VAL A 74 21.08 -5.47 -26.28
N LEU A 75 20.14 -6.38 -26.52
CA LEU A 75 18.81 -6.33 -25.90
C LEU A 75 18.89 -6.42 -24.37
N LEU A 76 19.73 -7.29 -23.82
CA LEU A 76 19.97 -7.38 -22.38
C LEU A 76 20.63 -6.11 -21.83
N PHE A 77 21.58 -5.51 -22.55
CA PHE A 77 22.19 -4.25 -22.14
C PHE A 77 21.15 -3.11 -22.08
N VAL A 78 20.27 -3.02 -23.07
CA VAL A 78 19.14 -2.09 -23.05
C VAL A 78 18.22 -2.36 -21.85
N GLY A 79 17.91 -3.63 -21.57
CA GLY A 79 17.12 -4.03 -20.41
C GLY A 79 17.75 -3.61 -19.08
N HIS A 80 19.07 -3.77 -18.95
CA HIS A 80 19.83 -3.33 -17.78
C HIS A 80 19.74 -1.81 -17.59
N TYR A 81 19.91 -1.05 -18.66
CA TYR A 81 19.79 0.40 -18.64
C TYR A 81 18.39 0.85 -18.19
N ILE A 82 17.33 0.24 -18.73
CA ILE A 82 15.93 0.56 -18.42
C ILE A 82 15.62 0.33 -16.93
N ILE A 83 16.09 -0.78 -16.34
CA ILE A 83 15.83 -1.08 -14.92
C ILE A 83 16.43 -0.02 -14.00
N ASN A 84 17.64 0.43 -14.33
CA ASN A 84 18.42 1.35 -13.50
C ASN A 84 18.06 2.83 -13.71
N THR A 85 17.36 3.15 -14.80
CA THR A 85 16.96 4.53 -15.11
C THR A 85 15.87 5.03 -14.15
N SER A 86 15.96 6.26 -13.66
CA SER A 86 14.95 6.86 -12.77
C SER A 86 13.77 7.50 -13.52
N GLU A 87 13.90 7.68 -14.84
CA GLU A 87 12.91 8.36 -15.69
C GLU A 87 11.62 7.57 -15.91
N LEU A 88 11.67 6.25 -15.75
CA LEU A 88 10.53 5.36 -15.99
C LEU A 88 9.92 4.87 -14.68
N ASP A 89 8.59 4.83 -14.64
CA ASP A 89 7.85 4.16 -13.58
C ASP A 89 8.02 2.63 -13.66
N VAL A 90 7.61 1.95 -12.59
CA VAL A 90 7.78 0.49 -12.46
C VAL A 90 6.98 -0.27 -13.53
N SER A 91 5.78 0.22 -13.89
CA SER A 91 4.92 -0.38 -14.91
C SER A 91 5.56 -0.33 -16.31
N ASN A 92 6.08 0.83 -16.73
CA ASN A 92 6.71 0.95 -18.04
C ASN A 92 8.04 0.21 -18.11
N LYS A 93 8.79 0.11 -17.00
CA LYS A 93 9.97 -0.78 -16.92
C LYS A 93 9.58 -2.25 -17.13
N ALA A 94 8.53 -2.71 -16.46
CA ALA A 94 8.05 -4.08 -16.56
C ALA A 94 7.55 -4.40 -17.97
N LEU A 95 6.81 -3.48 -18.60
CA LEU A 95 6.41 -3.61 -20.00
C LEU A 95 7.63 -3.70 -20.93
N SER A 96 8.59 -2.80 -20.76
CA SER A 96 9.79 -2.77 -21.60
C SER A 96 10.61 -4.06 -21.49
N LEU A 97 10.80 -4.59 -20.27
CA LEU A 97 11.46 -5.88 -20.07
C LEU A 97 10.69 -7.03 -20.71
N SER A 98 9.36 -7.02 -20.59
CA SER A 98 8.52 -8.05 -21.21
C SER A 98 8.68 -8.04 -22.73
N LEU A 99 8.71 -6.86 -23.35
CA LEU A 99 8.95 -6.70 -24.79
C LEU A 99 10.36 -7.10 -25.20
N ILE A 100 11.38 -6.86 -24.35
CA ILE A 100 12.75 -7.35 -24.58
C ILE A 100 12.78 -8.88 -24.61
N ILE A 101 12.06 -9.56 -23.72
CA ILE A 101 11.98 -11.04 -23.74
C ILE A 101 11.25 -11.52 -25.00
N VAL A 102 10.24 -10.81 -25.49
CA VAL A 102 9.62 -11.11 -26.80
C VAL A 102 10.63 -10.95 -27.93
N ALA A 103 11.43 -9.88 -27.93
CA ALA A 103 12.47 -9.64 -28.93
C ALA A 103 13.57 -10.73 -28.89
N ILE A 104 14.01 -11.15 -27.70
CA ILE A 104 14.94 -12.27 -27.55
C ILE A 104 14.33 -13.57 -28.09
N SER A 105 13.05 -13.83 -27.78
CA SER A 105 12.32 -14.99 -28.30
C SER A 105 12.25 -14.97 -29.83
N PHE A 106 12.03 -13.79 -30.42
CA PHE A 106 12.04 -13.58 -31.85
C PHE A 106 13.39 -13.88 -32.50
N VAL A 107 14.48 -13.38 -31.91
CA VAL A 107 15.85 -13.65 -32.40
C VAL A 107 16.16 -15.14 -32.34
N LEU A 108 15.90 -15.79 -31.20
CA LEU A 108 16.17 -17.21 -31.01
C LEU A 108 15.36 -18.09 -31.96
N PHE A 109 14.08 -17.78 -32.14
CA PHE A 109 13.23 -18.48 -33.09
C PHE A 109 13.70 -18.30 -34.53
N SER A 110 14.05 -17.07 -34.91
CA SER A 110 14.51 -16.75 -36.27
C SER A 110 15.80 -17.47 -36.63
N ALA A 111 16.75 -17.52 -35.68
CA ALA A 111 18.01 -18.21 -35.87
C ALA A 111 17.84 -19.74 -35.87
N HIS A 112 16.98 -20.28 -35.00
CA HIS A 112 16.94 -21.72 -34.72
C HIS A 112 15.58 -22.36 -35.07
N SER A 113 14.91 -21.85 -36.11
CA SER A 113 13.57 -22.31 -36.50
C SER A 113 13.47 -23.79 -36.87
N ALA A 114 14.61 -24.46 -37.08
CA ALA A 114 14.71 -25.91 -37.26
C ALA A 114 14.31 -26.70 -36.01
N PHE A 115 14.42 -26.11 -34.82
CA PHE A 115 14.11 -26.77 -33.55
C PHE A 115 12.70 -26.41 -33.09
N THR A 116 11.82 -27.41 -33.00
CA THR A 116 10.42 -27.24 -32.54
C THR A 116 10.31 -26.56 -31.17
N ALA A 117 11.29 -26.76 -30.28
CA ALA A 117 11.28 -26.14 -28.96
C ALA A 117 11.26 -24.59 -29.00
N THR A 118 11.81 -23.98 -30.04
CA THR A 118 11.96 -22.52 -30.15
C THR A 118 10.63 -21.79 -30.34
N TYR A 119 9.62 -22.46 -30.90
CA TYR A 119 8.26 -21.92 -31.02
C TYR A 119 7.67 -21.52 -29.66
N TYR A 120 8.09 -22.19 -28.58
CA TYR A 120 7.53 -22.03 -27.24
C TYR A 120 8.22 -20.94 -26.41
N PHE A 121 9.27 -20.27 -26.92
CA PHE A 121 9.95 -19.21 -26.16
C PHE A 121 9.04 -18.01 -25.84
N TYR A 122 8.14 -17.66 -26.77
CA TYR A 122 7.16 -16.58 -26.58
C TYR A 122 6.22 -16.77 -25.38
N ILE A 123 6.00 -18.01 -24.94
CA ILE A 123 5.17 -18.32 -23.76
C ILE A 123 5.78 -17.70 -22.49
N HIS A 124 7.11 -17.75 -22.35
CA HIS A 124 7.81 -17.24 -21.18
C HIS A 124 7.60 -15.73 -21.02
N ALA A 125 7.59 -14.98 -22.13
CA ALA A 125 7.36 -13.54 -22.10
C ALA A 125 5.99 -13.21 -21.50
N VAL A 126 4.93 -13.92 -21.93
CA VAL A 126 3.55 -13.72 -21.46
C VAL A 126 3.32 -14.26 -20.06
N PHE A 127 3.98 -15.36 -19.69
CA PHE A 127 3.85 -15.93 -18.34
C PHE A 127 4.48 -15.04 -17.27
N LEU A 128 5.65 -14.45 -17.57
CA LEU A 128 6.35 -13.58 -16.62
C LEU A 128 5.61 -12.27 -16.33
N THR A 129 4.69 -11.82 -17.19
CA THR A 129 3.89 -10.62 -16.91
C THR A 129 2.91 -10.81 -15.75
N VAL A 130 2.60 -12.06 -15.36
CA VAL A 130 1.73 -12.38 -14.21
C VAL A 130 2.29 -11.78 -12.91
N ILE A 131 3.62 -11.72 -12.78
CA ILE A 131 4.31 -11.18 -11.59
C ILE A 131 3.84 -9.77 -11.20
N TYR A 132 3.42 -8.96 -12.18
CA TYR A 132 3.04 -7.57 -11.95
C TYR A 132 1.55 -7.37 -11.63
N ALA A 133 0.73 -8.42 -11.80
CA ALA A 133 -0.72 -8.37 -11.74
C ALA A 133 -1.34 -7.16 -12.47
N GLU A 134 -0.72 -6.74 -13.59
CA GLU A 134 -1.15 -5.59 -14.37
C GLU A 134 -1.72 -6.02 -15.74
N PRO A 135 -3.04 -5.87 -15.98
CA PRO A 135 -3.66 -6.34 -17.22
C PRO A 135 -3.10 -5.70 -18.49
N LYS A 136 -2.66 -4.43 -18.41
CA LYS A 136 -2.10 -3.69 -19.54
C LYS A 136 -0.82 -4.36 -20.06
N ILE A 137 0.10 -4.68 -19.16
CA ILE A 137 1.38 -5.32 -19.50
C ILE A 137 1.15 -6.67 -20.17
N THR A 138 0.29 -7.49 -19.58
CA THR A 138 -0.02 -8.84 -20.07
C THR A 138 -0.68 -8.82 -21.44
N LYS A 139 -1.69 -7.95 -21.65
CA LYS A 139 -2.38 -7.83 -22.95
C LYS A 139 -1.44 -7.39 -24.06
N ILE A 140 -0.64 -6.34 -23.83
CA ILE A 140 0.29 -5.82 -24.84
C ILE A 140 1.34 -6.90 -25.17
N THR A 141 1.97 -7.50 -24.15
CA THR A 141 2.99 -8.54 -24.35
C THR A 141 2.43 -9.75 -25.09
N PHE A 142 1.21 -10.18 -24.77
CA PHE A 142 0.52 -11.26 -25.47
C PHE A 142 0.29 -10.96 -26.95
N PHE A 143 -0.30 -9.80 -27.28
CA PHE A 143 -0.56 -9.44 -28.68
C PHE A 143 0.76 -9.31 -29.48
N VAL A 144 1.78 -8.67 -28.90
CA VAL A 144 3.08 -8.56 -29.57
C VAL A 144 3.73 -9.93 -29.75
N SER A 145 3.61 -10.85 -28.79
CA SER A 145 4.13 -12.22 -28.91
C SER A 145 3.47 -13.01 -30.05
N VAL A 146 2.13 -12.92 -30.15
CA VAL A 146 1.39 -13.58 -31.24
C VAL A 146 1.77 -13.00 -32.60
N SER A 147 1.81 -11.66 -32.70
CA SER A 147 2.22 -10.98 -33.94
C SER A 147 3.66 -11.30 -34.34
N ALA A 148 4.59 -11.34 -33.37
CA ALA A 148 5.98 -11.66 -33.60
C ALA A 148 6.15 -13.11 -34.09
N LEU A 149 5.45 -14.08 -33.47
CA LEU A 149 5.46 -15.48 -33.90
C LEU A 149 4.95 -15.62 -35.34
N ILE A 150 3.78 -15.05 -35.65
CA ILE A 150 3.21 -15.09 -37.01
C ILE A 150 4.16 -14.44 -38.02
N PHE A 151 4.72 -13.28 -37.68
CA PHE A 151 5.64 -12.57 -38.56
C PHE A 151 6.91 -13.39 -38.84
N SER A 152 7.51 -13.94 -37.79
CA SER A 152 8.73 -14.73 -37.88
C SER A 152 8.57 -16.04 -38.66
N GLU A 153 7.38 -16.66 -38.65
CA GLU A 153 7.13 -17.89 -39.40
C GLU A 153 6.81 -17.61 -40.88
N LEU A 154 5.97 -16.62 -41.15
CA LEU A 154 5.41 -16.41 -42.49
C LEU A 154 6.26 -15.52 -43.40
N PHE A 155 7.03 -14.59 -42.83
CA PHE A 155 7.68 -13.52 -43.60
C PHE A 155 9.20 -13.47 -43.48
N LEU A 156 9.80 -14.18 -42.52
CA LEU A 156 11.25 -14.14 -42.29
C LEU A 156 11.96 -15.37 -42.86
N PHE A 157 12.87 -15.17 -43.82
CA PHE A 157 13.67 -16.22 -44.45
C PHE A 157 15.15 -16.07 -44.09
N TRP A 158 15.49 -16.29 -42.82
CA TRP A 158 16.87 -16.19 -42.32
C TRP A 158 17.75 -17.34 -42.80
N ASP A 159 17.19 -18.55 -42.73
CA ASP A 159 17.79 -19.79 -43.21
C ASP A 159 17.39 -20.02 -44.67
N VAL A 160 18.36 -20.35 -45.52
CA VAL A 160 18.17 -20.52 -46.96
C VAL A 160 17.52 -21.87 -47.27
N ASP A 161 17.78 -22.88 -46.43
CA ASP A 161 17.19 -24.21 -46.57
C ASP A 161 15.82 -24.30 -45.88
N ARG A 162 15.34 -23.17 -45.35
CA ARG A 162 14.04 -23.05 -44.72
C ARG A 162 12.94 -23.32 -45.73
N THR A 163 12.35 -24.51 -45.66
CA THR A 163 11.11 -24.82 -46.38
C THR A 163 9.97 -23.94 -45.87
N SER A 164 9.12 -23.50 -46.80
CA SER A 164 7.90 -22.77 -46.46
C SER A 164 6.99 -23.65 -45.62
N ILE A 165 6.26 -23.05 -44.67
CA ILE A 165 5.26 -23.75 -43.84
C ILE A 165 4.24 -24.54 -44.67
N PHE A 166 3.91 -24.06 -45.88
CA PHE A 166 2.94 -24.71 -46.77
C PHE A 166 3.49 -25.95 -47.49
N GLN A 167 4.81 -26.17 -47.43
CA GLN A 167 5.50 -27.27 -48.09
C GLN A 167 5.96 -28.35 -47.10
N ASP A 168 5.95 -28.05 -45.79
CA ASP A 168 6.36 -28.96 -44.73
C ASP A 168 5.21 -29.18 -43.73
N PRO A 169 4.51 -30.35 -43.81
CA PRO A 169 3.42 -30.66 -42.90
C PRO A 169 3.81 -30.64 -41.42
N SER A 170 5.06 -30.98 -41.07
CA SER A 170 5.52 -31.02 -39.69
C SER A 170 5.65 -29.62 -39.09
N ARG A 171 6.18 -28.67 -39.86
CA ARG A 171 6.25 -27.26 -39.48
C ARG A 171 4.88 -26.63 -39.35
N MET A 172 3.98 -26.95 -40.28
CA MET A 172 2.61 -26.48 -40.22
C MET A 172 1.92 -26.91 -38.92
N VAL A 173 2.07 -28.18 -38.53
CA VAL A 173 1.54 -28.69 -37.26
C VAL A 173 2.19 -28.02 -36.05
N ASN A 174 3.51 -27.85 -36.05
CA ASN A 174 4.24 -27.17 -34.96
C ASN A 174 3.79 -25.72 -34.79
N PHE A 175 3.63 -24.98 -35.88
CA PHE A 175 3.17 -23.59 -35.87
C PHE A 175 1.75 -23.45 -35.31
N PHE A 176 0.80 -24.26 -35.79
CA PHE A 176 -0.57 -24.20 -35.28
C PHE A 176 -0.65 -24.64 -33.82
N THR A 177 0.12 -25.66 -33.42
CA THR A 177 0.24 -26.09 -32.02
C THR A 177 0.81 -24.97 -31.15
N ALA A 178 1.85 -24.27 -31.60
CA ALA A 178 2.45 -23.16 -30.89
C ALA A 178 1.49 -21.97 -30.73
N ILE A 179 0.74 -21.62 -31.78
CA ILE A 179 -0.31 -20.61 -31.70
C ILE A 179 -1.38 -21.03 -30.69
N ALA A 180 -1.88 -22.27 -30.76
CA ALA A 180 -2.92 -22.75 -29.87
C ALA A 180 -2.48 -22.69 -28.40
N ILE A 181 -1.25 -23.12 -28.10
CA ILE A 181 -0.68 -23.05 -26.76
C ILE A 181 -0.45 -21.61 -26.32
N LEU A 182 0.08 -20.74 -27.18
CA LEU A 182 0.31 -19.33 -26.85
C LEU A 182 -1.01 -18.59 -26.58
N LEU A 183 -2.06 -18.86 -27.36
CA LEU A 183 -3.41 -18.34 -27.12
C LEU A 183 -3.95 -18.83 -25.77
N ALA A 184 -3.82 -20.14 -25.48
CA ALA A 184 -4.25 -20.70 -24.20
C ALA A 184 -3.50 -20.06 -23.02
N THR A 185 -2.17 -19.94 -23.09
CA THR A 185 -1.37 -19.26 -22.06
C THR A 185 -1.77 -17.80 -21.93
N GLY A 186 -1.97 -17.07 -23.02
CA GLY A 186 -2.42 -15.67 -22.98
C GLY A 186 -3.76 -15.51 -22.28
N ILE A 187 -4.74 -16.35 -22.59
CA ILE A 187 -6.05 -16.35 -21.94
C ILE A 187 -5.89 -16.65 -20.43
N ILE A 188 -5.13 -17.68 -20.08
CA ILE A 188 -4.88 -18.06 -18.68
C ILE A 188 -4.19 -16.91 -17.93
N SER A 189 -3.11 -16.34 -18.47
CA SER A 189 -2.39 -15.22 -17.86
C SER A 189 -3.29 -14.01 -17.66
N ILE A 190 -4.15 -13.66 -18.62
CA ILE A 190 -5.10 -12.54 -18.49
C ILE A 190 -6.12 -12.81 -17.38
N ILE A 191 -6.67 -14.03 -17.29
CA ILE A 191 -7.61 -14.41 -16.23
C ILE A 191 -6.93 -14.36 -14.86
N VAL A 192 -5.76 -14.96 -14.72
CA VAL A 192 -4.99 -14.96 -13.47
C VAL A 192 -4.69 -13.54 -13.02
N VAL A 193 -4.20 -12.69 -13.92
CA VAL A 193 -3.88 -11.28 -13.62
C VAL A 193 -5.13 -10.49 -13.19
N ASN A 194 -6.29 -10.73 -13.81
CA ASN A 194 -7.53 -10.08 -13.39
C ASN A 194 -7.99 -10.56 -11.99
N ILE A 195 -7.83 -11.85 -11.68
CA ILE A 195 -8.16 -12.41 -10.36
C ILE A 195 -7.21 -11.86 -9.30
N GLU A 196 -5.91 -11.81 -9.56
CA GLU A 196 -4.93 -11.24 -8.64
C GLU A 196 -5.22 -9.77 -8.38
N ARG A 197 -5.55 -8.99 -9.42
CA ARG A 197 -5.96 -7.60 -9.26
C ARG A 197 -7.20 -7.46 -8.37
N GLN A 198 -8.24 -8.27 -8.59
CA GLN A 198 -9.45 -8.25 -7.74
C GLN A 198 -9.14 -8.61 -6.28
N LYS A 199 -8.24 -9.59 -6.05
CA LYS A 199 -7.80 -9.95 -4.69
C LYS A 199 -7.06 -8.80 -4.00
N ASN A 200 -6.19 -8.10 -4.74
CA ASN A 200 -5.46 -6.95 -4.21
C ASN A 200 -6.41 -5.81 -3.85
N ASP A 201 -7.35 -5.48 -4.74
CA ASP A 201 -8.35 -4.43 -4.50
C ASP A 201 -9.23 -4.77 -3.27
N ALA A 202 -9.67 -6.02 -3.14
CA ALA A 202 -10.44 -6.48 -1.98
C ALA A 202 -9.64 -6.45 -0.67
N SER A 203 -8.34 -6.77 -0.71
CA SER A 203 -7.48 -6.71 0.46
C SER A 203 -7.28 -5.28 0.96
N ILE A 204 -7.18 -4.30 0.05
CA ILE A 204 -7.06 -2.88 0.40
C ILE A 204 -8.36 -2.39 1.03
N ASP A 205 -9.52 -2.75 0.46
CA ASP A 205 -10.83 -2.37 1.01
C ASP A 205 -11.07 -2.92 2.42
N LEU A 206 -10.73 -4.20 2.64
CA LEU A 206 -10.85 -4.84 3.95
C LEU A 206 -10.01 -4.12 5.02
N GLU A 207 -8.78 -3.72 4.67
CA GLU A 207 -7.92 -2.98 5.60
C GLU A 207 -8.46 -1.58 5.89
N ASN A 208 -9.01 -0.88 4.90
CA ASN A 208 -9.66 0.41 5.12
C ASN A 208 -10.88 0.28 6.05
N GLN A 209 -11.71 -0.74 5.86
CA GLN A 209 -12.84 -1.03 6.74
C GLN A 209 -12.37 -1.29 8.18
N ARG A 210 -11.27 -2.04 8.34
CA ARG A 210 -10.67 -2.28 9.64
C ARG A 210 -10.22 -0.98 10.31
N LEU A 211 -9.51 -0.10 9.57
CA LEU A 211 -9.08 1.20 10.10
C LEU A 211 -10.25 2.09 10.50
N ILE A 212 -11.34 2.09 9.72
CA ILE A 212 -12.56 2.83 10.06
C ILE A 212 -13.17 2.28 11.36
N LEU A 213 -13.29 0.95 11.49
CA LEU A 213 -13.80 0.33 12.72
C LEU A 213 -12.91 0.65 13.92
N GLU A 214 -11.59 0.57 13.77
CA GLU A 214 -10.64 0.93 14.83
C GLU A 214 -10.78 2.40 15.24
N SER A 215 -11.00 3.32 14.29
CA SER A 215 -11.24 4.73 14.59
C SER A 215 -12.55 4.96 15.37
N ARG A 216 -13.63 4.28 14.99
CA ARG A 216 -14.92 4.34 15.72
C ARG A 216 -14.82 3.79 17.13
N LEU A 217 -13.89 2.87 17.37
CA LEU A 217 -13.63 2.35 18.72
C LEU A 217 -12.82 3.31 19.58
N GLN A 218 -12.10 4.28 19.00
CA GLN A 218 -11.23 5.20 19.75
C GLN A 218 -11.82 6.57 19.98
N PHE A 219 -12.66 7.07 19.08
CA PHE A 219 -13.21 8.43 19.13
C PHE A 219 -14.69 8.44 19.44
N ASP A 220 -15.16 9.52 20.06
CA ASP A 220 -16.58 9.83 20.23
C ASP A 220 -17.12 10.48 18.94
N GLU A 221 -18.19 9.92 18.37
CA GLU A 221 -18.69 10.31 17.04
C GLU A 221 -19.17 11.77 16.95
N MET A 222 -19.64 12.33 18.06
CA MET A 222 -20.19 13.69 18.11
C MET A 222 -19.09 14.75 18.25
N THR A 223 -18.04 14.45 19.01
CA THR A 223 -17.04 15.43 19.43
C THR A 223 -15.69 15.29 18.72
N GLY A 224 -15.39 14.11 18.16
CA GLY A 224 -14.08 13.79 17.60
C GLY A 224 -12.97 13.65 18.65
N LEU A 225 -13.29 13.80 19.94
CA LEU A 225 -12.38 13.54 21.05
C LEU A 225 -12.23 12.03 21.24
N TYR A 226 -11.20 11.60 21.98
CA TYR A 226 -11.10 10.21 22.37
C TYR A 226 -12.29 9.80 23.23
N ASN A 227 -12.80 8.58 23.07
CA ASN A 227 -13.92 8.11 23.88
C ASN A 227 -13.43 7.53 25.22
N LYS A 228 -14.38 7.16 26.07
CA LYS A 228 -14.13 6.52 27.36
C LYS A 228 -13.31 5.22 27.26
N LEU A 229 -13.44 4.46 26.18
CA LEU A 229 -12.66 3.23 25.97
C LEU A 229 -11.18 3.57 25.74
N GLU A 230 -10.87 4.59 24.93
CA GLU A 230 -9.48 4.99 24.71
C GLU A 230 -8.85 5.66 25.94
N LEU A 231 -9.65 6.28 26.82
CA LEU A 231 -9.18 6.71 28.15
C LEU A 231 -8.66 5.51 28.96
N GLN A 232 -9.45 4.43 29.03
CA GLN A 232 -9.05 3.20 29.74
C GLN A 232 -7.79 2.58 29.12
N ASN A 233 -7.70 2.52 27.79
CA ASN A 233 -6.53 2.03 27.09
C ASN A 233 -5.29 2.89 27.37
N THR A 234 -5.45 4.22 27.43
CA THR A 234 -4.34 5.15 27.71
C THR A 234 -3.79 4.91 29.10
N PHE A 235 -4.64 4.80 30.11
CA PHE A 235 -4.20 4.49 31.46
C PHE A 235 -3.58 3.10 31.60
N ALA A 236 -4.10 2.08 30.91
CA ALA A 236 -3.49 0.76 30.89
C ALA A 236 -2.06 0.79 30.32
N LYS A 237 -1.82 1.58 29.26
CA LYS A 237 -0.48 1.78 28.69
C LYS A 237 0.47 2.47 29.67
N MET A 238 -0.01 3.53 30.34
CA MET A 238 0.77 4.23 31.38
C MET A 238 1.17 3.28 32.52
N SER A 239 0.25 2.39 32.92
CA SER A 239 0.50 1.36 33.93
C SER A 239 1.62 0.41 33.55
N ILE A 240 1.65 -0.05 32.30
CA ILE A 240 2.71 -0.93 31.80
C ILE A 240 4.06 -0.20 31.70
N GLN A 241 4.04 1.09 31.36
CA GLN A 241 5.25 1.89 31.13
C GLN A 241 5.82 2.54 32.41
N ASN A 242 5.14 2.43 33.55
CA ASN A 242 5.45 3.15 34.79
C ASN A 242 5.54 4.68 34.58
N ASP A 243 4.73 5.22 33.68
CA ASP A 243 4.69 6.64 33.34
C ASP A 243 3.51 7.33 34.03
N PHE A 244 3.62 7.58 35.33
CA PHE A 244 2.57 8.23 36.13
C PHE A 244 3.01 9.55 36.74
N ASP A 245 4.25 9.66 37.24
CA ASP A 245 4.66 10.76 38.12
C ASP A 245 4.69 12.15 37.46
N GLN A 246 4.64 12.20 36.12
CA GLN A 246 4.62 13.43 35.31
C GLN A 246 3.25 13.76 34.71
N ASN A 247 2.21 13.00 35.10
CA ASN A 247 0.88 13.13 34.51
C ASN A 247 -0.10 13.77 35.50
N ILE A 248 -0.94 14.66 34.99
CA ILE A 248 -2.02 15.30 35.74
C ILE A 248 -3.33 14.97 35.04
N PHE A 249 -4.27 14.39 35.79
CA PHE A 249 -5.58 14.04 35.30
C PHE A 249 -6.60 15.09 35.70
N VAL A 250 -7.44 15.49 34.74
CA VAL A 250 -8.48 16.48 34.95
C VAL A 250 -9.82 15.89 34.51
N PHE A 251 -10.81 16.01 35.37
CA PHE A 251 -12.19 15.69 35.05
C PHE A 251 -12.99 16.99 35.03
N LEU A 252 -13.75 17.24 33.96
CA LEU A 252 -14.54 18.45 33.79
C LEU A 252 -15.97 18.15 33.37
N ASP A 253 -16.86 19.07 33.69
CA ASP A 253 -18.29 19.00 33.38
C ASP A 253 -18.88 20.39 33.18
N ILE A 254 -19.84 20.51 32.26
CA ILE A 254 -20.51 21.76 31.92
C ILE A 254 -21.59 22.08 32.97
N ASN A 255 -21.35 23.11 33.77
CA ASN A 255 -22.32 23.58 34.75
C ASN A 255 -23.62 24.05 34.08
N ASN A 256 -24.75 23.70 34.69
CA ASN A 256 -26.11 24.03 34.22
C ASN A 256 -26.46 23.48 32.81
N PHE A 257 -25.75 22.47 32.30
CA PHE A 257 -26.01 21.91 30.98
C PHE A 257 -27.46 21.42 30.77
N LYS A 258 -28.04 20.75 31.78
CA LYS A 258 -29.46 20.36 31.74
C LYS A 258 -30.39 21.57 31.57
N HIS A 259 -30.09 22.69 32.22
CA HIS A 259 -30.87 23.92 32.09
C HIS A 259 -30.76 24.51 30.68
N VAL A 260 -29.60 24.39 30.02
CA VAL A 260 -29.47 24.76 28.60
C VAL A 260 -30.37 23.88 27.73
N ASN A 261 -30.35 22.56 27.94
CA ASN A 261 -31.21 21.64 27.19
C ASN A 261 -32.70 21.94 27.41
N ASP A 262 -33.11 22.21 28.65
CA ASP A 262 -34.52 22.43 29.00
C ASP A 262 -35.07 23.75 28.43
N TYR A 263 -34.24 24.80 28.32
CA TYR A 263 -34.69 26.14 27.90
C TYR A 263 -34.36 26.49 26.44
N CYS A 264 -33.22 26.02 25.93
CA CYS A 264 -32.74 26.31 24.57
C CYS A 264 -32.90 25.10 23.63
N GLY A 265 -33.29 23.93 24.15
CA GLY A 265 -33.44 22.70 23.41
C GLY A 265 -32.13 21.92 23.25
N HIS A 266 -32.25 20.62 22.96
CA HIS A 266 -31.10 19.72 22.82
C HIS A 266 -30.09 20.16 21.75
N GLN A 267 -30.54 20.80 20.66
CA GLN A 267 -29.62 21.31 19.63
C GLN A 267 -28.66 22.37 20.18
N ALA A 268 -29.11 23.22 21.12
CA ALA A 268 -28.24 24.21 21.74
C ALA A 268 -27.23 23.55 22.70
N GLY A 269 -27.65 22.51 23.42
CA GLY A 269 -26.73 21.70 24.23
C GLY A 269 -25.68 20.99 23.38
N ASP A 270 -26.10 20.40 22.25
CA ASP A 270 -25.20 19.75 21.30
C ASP A 270 -24.17 20.74 20.72
N GLN A 271 -24.59 21.97 20.44
CA GLN A 271 -23.67 23.04 20.02
C GLN A 271 -22.69 23.42 21.13
N CYS A 272 -23.12 23.52 22.38
CA CYS A 272 -22.22 23.79 23.50
C CYS A 272 -21.14 22.68 23.64
N ILE A 273 -21.54 21.41 23.50
CA ILE A 273 -20.62 20.28 23.48
C ILE A 273 -19.63 20.38 22.30
N ALA A 274 -20.11 20.74 21.11
CA ALA A 274 -19.27 20.88 19.92
C ALA A 274 -18.25 22.03 20.05
N GLU A 275 -18.66 23.17 20.61
CA GLU A 275 -17.76 24.31 20.88
C GLU A 275 -16.67 23.93 21.89
N LEU A 276 -17.05 23.29 23.01
CA LEU A 276 -16.06 22.80 23.97
C LEU A 276 -15.08 21.81 23.32
N SER A 277 -15.60 20.88 22.53
CA SER A 277 -14.77 19.89 21.83
C SER A 277 -13.79 20.55 20.86
N THR A 278 -14.21 21.61 20.17
CA THR A 278 -13.36 22.39 19.27
C THR A 278 -12.23 23.09 20.04
N ILE A 279 -12.53 23.67 21.20
CA ILE A 279 -11.51 24.25 22.09
C ILE A 279 -10.49 23.18 22.50
N LEU A 280 -10.95 22.03 22.97
CA LEU A 280 -10.07 20.96 23.44
C LEU A 280 -9.20 20.39 22.31
N LEU A 281 -9.74 20.21 21.11
CA LEU A 281 -8.98 19.76 19.93
C LEU A 281 -7.90 20.77 19.53
N SER A 282 -8.18 22.08 19.64
CA SER A 282 -7.21 23.14 19.33
C SER A 282 -5.99 23.14 20.28
N LEU A 283 -6.13 22.53 21.45
CA LEU A 283 -5.12 22.42 22.50
C LEU A 283 -4.50 21.00 22.59
N SER A 284 -4.71 20.15 21.58
CA SER A 284 -4.25 18.76 21.55
C SER A 284 -2.73 18.54 21.66
N ASN A 285 -1.93 19.60 21.47
CA ASN A 285 -0.49 19.54 21.72
C ASN A 285 -0.13 19.62 23.21
N ASP A 286 -1.01 20.17 24.05
CA ASP A 286 -0.77 20.37 25.48
C ASP A 286 -1.24 19.14 26.29
N PHE A 287 -2.33 18.50 25.86
CA PHE A 287 -2.95 17.38 26.57
C PHE A 287 -3.74 16.47 25.63
N LYS A 288 -4.02 15.24 26.10
CA LYS A 288 -5.03 14.38 25.48
C LYS A 288 -6.40 14.69 26.07
N SER A 289 -7.42 14.81 25.23
CA SER A 289 -8.79 15.10 25.60
C SER A 289 -9.71 13.93 25.27
N PHE A 290 -10.60 13.60 26.21
CA PHE A 290 -11.52 12.48 26.14
C PHE A 290 -12.94 12.95 26.46
N ARG A 291 -13.96 12.38 25.81
CA ARG A 291 -15.35 12.50 26.25
C ARG A 291 -15.72 11.27 27.08
N PHE A 292 -16.11 11.47 28.32
CA PHE A 292 -16.46 10.39 29.24
C PHE A 292 -17.93 9.96 29.06
N GLY A 293 -18.83 10.91 28.79
CA GLY A 293 -20.23 10.69 28.47
C GLY A 293 -21.04 11.97 28.67
N GLY A 294 -22.14 12.16 27.92
CA GLY A 294 -22.99 13.36 28.08
C GLY A 294 -22.20 14.66 27.90
N ASP A 295 -22.15 15.45 28.97
CA ASP A 295 -21.45 16.73 29.16
C ASP A 295 -20.15 16.61 29.99
N GLU A 296 -19.69 15.38 30.24
CA GLU A 296 -18.48 15.07 31.01
C GLU A 296 -17.28 14.78 30.10
N PHE A 297 -16.13 15.39 30.39
CA PHE A 297 -14.89 15.25 29.63
C PHE A 297 -13.70 15.04 30.55
N CYS A 298 -12.64 14.41 30.05
CA CYS A 298 -11.40 14.23 30.78
C CYS A 298 -10.22 14.77 29.99
N LEU A 299 -9.25 15.36 30.68
CA LEU A 299 -7.98 15.79 30.10
C LEU A 299 -6.83 15.08 30.80
N LEU A 300 -5.80 14.72 30.04
CA LEU A 300 -4.57 14.13 30.55
C LEU A 300 -3.38 14.96 30.08
N PHE A 301 -2.79 15.68 31.02
CA PHE A 301 -1.60 16.50 30.81
C PHE A 301 -0.35 15.69 31.12
N HIS A 302 0.73 15.92 30.37
CA HIS A 302 2.02 15.29 30.57
C HIS A 302 3.12 16.35 30.63
N ASN A 303 3.99 16.32 31.65
CA ASN A 303 5.03 17.33 31.90
C ASN A 303 4.50 18.75 32.17
N PHE A 304 3.38 18.84 32.88
CA PHE A 304 2.86 20.12 33.39
C PHE A 304 2.91 20.15 34.91
N THR A 305 3.08 21.35 35.47
CA THR A 305 2.84 21.60 36.90
C THR A 305 1.35 21.84 37.16
N ILE A 306 0.90 21.60 38.40
CA ILE A 306 -0.50 21.83 38.81
C ILE A 306 -0.94 23.27 38.49
N ASP A 307 -0.11 24.27 38.79
CA ASP A 307 -0.45 25.68 38.54
C ASP A 307 -0.64 25.99 37.05
N GLN A 308 0.18 25.37 36.18
CA GLN A 308 0.01 25.50 34.73
C GLN A 308 -1.29 24.85 34.25
N VAL A 309 -1.65 23.68 34.80
CA VAL A 309 -2.92 23.00 34.48
C VAL A 309 -4.11 23.85 34.93
N VAL A 310 -4.09 24.38 36.16
CA VAL A 310 -5.14 25.26 36.69
C VAL A 310 -5.32 26.48 35.78
N SER A 311 -4.23 27.16 35.42
CA SER A 311 -4.26 28.32 34.52
C SER A 311 -4.86 27.98 33.15
N LYS A 312 -4.56 26.79 32.61
CA LYS A 312 -5.14 26.30 31.35
C LYS A 312 -6.63 26.01 31.48
N CYS A 313 -7.07 25.39 32.57
CA CYS A 313 -8.49 25.13 32.84
C CYS A 313 -9.31 26.44 32.91
N GLU A 314 -8.78 27.44 33.60
CA GLU A 314 -9.42 28.78 33.68
C GLU A 314 -9.54 29.43 32.30
N ALA A 315 -8.47 29.40 31.49
CA ALA A 315 -8.50 29.92 30.13
C ALA A 315 -9.48 29.17 29.21
N ILE A 316 -9.60 27.85 29.36
CA ILE A 316 -10.60 27.03 28.65
C ILE A 316 -12.01 27.49 29.02
N ASN A 317 -12.29 27.68 30.32
CA ASN A 317 -13.59 28.15 30.78
C ASN A 317 -13.94 29.54 30.23
N GLU A 318 -13.02 30.50 30.31
CA GLU A 318 -13.24 31.84 29.76
C GLU A 318 -13.53 31.82 28.25
N THR A 319 -12.77 31.04 27.50
CA THR A 319 -12.96 30.86 26.05
C THR A 319 -14.32 30.23 25.76
N PHE A 320 -14.67 29.18 26.49
CA PHE A 320 -15.94 28.48 26.36
C PHE A 320 -17.12 29.41 26.59
N ILE A 321 -17.14 30.15 27.71
CA ILE A 321 -18.21 31.10 28.05
C ILE A 321 -18.43 32.10 26.92
N ASN A 322 -17.34 32.66 26.37
CA ASN A 322 -17.43 33.64 25.30
C ASN A 322 -17.99 33.05 24.00
N LEU A 323 -17.62 31.82 23.65
CA LEU A 323 -18.10 31.15 22.44
C LEU A 323 -19.55 30.70 22.53
N VAL A 324 -20.01 30.25 23.71
CA VAL A 324 -21.38 29.75 23.86
C VAL A 324 -22.41 30.83 24.21
N LYS A 325 -21.98 32.02 24.63
CA LYS A 325 -22.88 33.14 24.96
C LYS A 325 -23.89 33.48 23.85
N PRO A 326 -23.53 33.50 22.55
CA PRO A 326 -24.51 33.68 21.47
C PRO A 326 -25.53 32.54 21.35
N ILE A 327 -25.19 31.34 21.82
CA ILE A 327 -26.03 30.14 21.77
C ILE A 327 -27.04 30.15 22.92
N VAL A 328 -26.59 30.45 24.14
CA VAL A 328 -27.39 30.31 25.37
C VAL A 328 -27.98 31.63 25.89
N GLY A 329 -27.61 32.76 25.30
CA GLY A 329 -28.09 34.10 25.68
C GLY A 329 -27.62 34.53 27.08
N ASN A 330 -28.57 34.78 27.98
CA ASN A 330 -28.30 35.23 29.35
C ASN A 330 -28.26 34.08 30.38
N LEU A 331 -28.30 32.83 29.94
CA LEU A 331 -28.15 31.69 30.83
C LEU A 331 -26.72 31.62 31.38
N ASP A 332 -26.60 31.37 32.67
CA ASP A 332 -25.32 31.16 33.33
C ASP A 332 -24.80 29.75 33.01
N ILE A 333 -23.72 29.69 32.24
CA ILE A 333 -23.04 28.45 31.83
C ILE A 333 -21.55 28.62 32.09
N SER A 334 -20.91 27.58 32.60
CA SER A 334 -19.47 27.55 32.90
C SER A 334 -19.00 26.10 32.96
N ILE A 335 -17.72 25.89 33.19
CA ILE A 335 -17.12 24.57 33.35
C ILE A 335 -16.53 24.47 34.75
N SER A 336 -16.81 23.36 35.43
CA SER A 336 -16.09 22.99 36.66
C SER A 336 -15.01 21.96 36.33
N PHE A 337 -13.87 22.02 37.01
CA PHE A 337 -12.74 21.11 36.84
C PHE A 337 -12.32 20.52 38.19
N GLY A 338 -12.25 19.19 38.26
CA GLY A 338 -11.51 18.44 39.28
C GLY A 338 -10.13 18.08 38.74
N VAL A 339 -9.08 18.33 39.53
CA VAL A 339 -7.68 18.10 39.13
C VAL A 339 -7.01 17.19 40.14
N SER A 340 -6.33 16.14 39.68
CA SER A 340 -5.53 15.23 40.51
C SER A 340 -4.19 14.91 39.85
N GLN A 341 -3.17 14.72 40.68
CA GLN A 341 -1.88 14.23 40.20
C GLN A 341 -1.91 12.70 40.11
N CYS A 342 -1.44 12.15 38.99
CA CYS A 342 -1.31 10.71 38.84
C CYS A 342 -0.20 10.16 39.74
N SER A 343 -0.44 9.03 40.40
CA SER A 343 0.53 8.36 41.26
C SER A 343 0.71 6.89 40.84
N GLN A 344 1.95 6.41 40.84
CA GLN A 344 2.30 5.06 40.42
C GLN A 344 1.61 3.94 41.23
N ASN A 345 1.24 4.22 42.49
CA ASN A 345 0.60 3.24 43.39
C ASN A 345 -0.93 3.32 43.38
N GLN A 346 -1.53 4.15 42.52
CA GLN A 346 -2.97 4.36 42.48
C GLN A 346 -3.62 3.56 41.36
N SER A 347 -4.77 2.92 41.65
CA SER A 347 -5.55 2.27 40.61
C SER A 347 -6.31 3.30 39.77
N ILE A 348 -6.58 2.98 38.49
CA ILE A 348 -7.31 3.87 37.58
C ILE A 348 -8.71 4.22 38.14
N PRO A 349 -9.51 3.27 38.68
CA PRO A 349 -10.77 3.60 39.33
C PRO A 349 -10.60 4.58 40.49
N ASP A 350 -9.56 4.44 41.32
CA ASP A 350 -9.32 5.33 42.45
C ASP A 350 -8.95 6.75 41.99
N LEU A 351 -8.16 6.88 40.92
CA LEU A 351 -7.80 8.18 40.34
C LEU A 351 -9.04 8.90 39.81
N ILE A 352 -9.90 8.18 39.07
CA ILE A 352 -11.16 8.74 38.55
C ILE A 352 -12.06 9.16 39.71
N ASP A 353 -12.25 8.31 40.72
CA ASP A 353 -13.09 8.61 41.89
C ASP A 353 -12.56 9.80 42.71
N GLN A 354 -11.25 9.91 42.91
CA GLN A 354 -10.63 11.06 43.59
C GLN A 354 -10.85 12.37 42.81
N THR A 355 -10.71 12.31 41.49
CA THR A 355 -10.86 13.49 40.62
C THR A 355 -12.32 13.92 40.50
N ASP A 356 -13.23 12.95 40.42
CA ASP A 356 -14.67 13.19 40.44
C ASP A 356 -15.13 13.84 41.75
N LYS A 357 -14.60 13.40 42.90
CA LYS A 357 -14.83 14.08 44.19
C LYS A 357 -14.34 15.52 44.17
N ALA A 358 -13.19 15.80 43.57
CA ALA A 358 -12.69 17.16 43.39
C ALA A 358 -13.65 18.00 42.54
N LEU A 359 -14.12 17.45 41.41
CA LEU A 359 -15.08 18.09 40.52
C LEU A 359 -16.42 18.38 41.23
N TYR A 360 -16.90 17.42 42.02
CA TYR A 360 -18.12 17.59 42.83
C TYR A 360 -17.97 18.73 43.85
N GLU A 361 -16.83 18.83 44.52
CA GLU A 361 -16.55 19.96 45.41
C GLU A 361 -16.50 21.30 44.66
N ALA A 362 -15.86 21.34 43.49
CA ALA A 362 -15.83 22.53 42.64
C ALA A 362 -17.26 23.01 42.32
N LYS A 363 -18.12 22.09 41.87
CA LYS A 363 -19.55 22.36 41.60
C LYS A 363 -20.30 22.84 42.85
N LYS A 364 -20.12 22.17 43.98
CA LYS A 364 -20.83 22.48 45.24
C LYS A 364 -20.48 23.87 45.77
N TYR A 365 -19.22 24.27 45.66
CA TYR A 365 -18.73 25.56 46.16
C TYR A 365 -18.64 26.64 45.07
N ARG A 366 -19.11 26.35 43.85
CA ARG A 366 -19.04 27.24 42.67
C ARG A 366 -17.62 27.74 42.38
N GLN A 367 -16.65 26.86 42.53
CA GLN A 367 -15.27 27.09 42.13
C GLN A 367 -15.08 26.60 40.70
N ILE A 368 -14.23 27.28 39.93
CA ILE A 368 -13.90 26.85 38.57
C ILE A 368 -13.03 25.59 38.64
N VAL A 369 -11.99 25.60 39.48
CA VAL A 369 -11.04 24.49 39.61
C VAL A 369 -10.92 24.06 41.06
N LYS A 370 -10.94 22.74 41.30
CA LYS A 370 -10.58 22.13 42.58
C LYS A 370 -9.46 21.12 42.39
N VAL A 371 -8.37 21.30 43.13
CA VAL A 371 -7.23 20.38 43.13
C VAL A 371 -7.32 19.45 44.33
N VAL A 372 -7.05 18.16 44.11
CA VAL A 372 -6.83 17.16 45.17
C VAL A 372 -5.49 16.49 44.91
N THR A 373 -4.55 16.73 45.82
CA THR A 373 -3.21 16.12 45.85
C THR A 373 -3.25 14.76 46.54
#